data_AF-B7B540-F1
#
_entry.id   AF-B7B540-F1
#
_cell.length_a   1.000
_cell.length_b   1.000
_cell.length_c   1.000
_cell.angle_alpha   90.00
_cell.angle_beta   90.00
_cell.angle_gamma   90.00
#
_symmetry.space_group_name_H-M   'P 1'
#
loop_
_entity.id
_entity.type
_entity.pdbx_description
1 polymer ?
#
loop_
_entity_poly.entity_id
_entity_poly.type
_entity_poly.pdbx_seq_one_letter_code
_entity_poly.pdbx_strand_id
1 'polypeptide(L)'
;MNLNMHAYNQPTIQIIKDMGNMKNGKYRETSKMSDLICENYPMVLVMSRFGIDLGFGEKNIGEVCRQNEIDTHTFLTVVNFLTEEETVPTAEVHKDISISSLITYLHNAHDYFLNFRLPHIRHKLTEAIVSCPKDVAFVIRRFFDEYAEEVHKHMSYEEKTVFPYVRNLLEGKKDPKYNITIFRKRHDQIEMKITELKNLILKYYPGPDSNLLNSVLFDIFATEQDLASHNRVEDYIFVPAILSLEKQ
;
A
#
# COMPACT_ATOMS: atom_id res chain seq x y z
N MET A 1 -32.83 -6.88 30.21
CA MET A 1 -33.56 -5.71 29.67
C MET A 1 -33.13 -5.59 28.22
N ASN A 2 -33.99 -6.05 27.31
CA ASN A 2 -33.80 -5.96 25.86
C ASN A 2 -33.99 -4.51 25.38
N LEU A 3 -33.60 -4.28 24.11
CA LEU A 3 -33.82 -3.12 23.22
C LEU A 3 -32.49 -2.40 22.90
N ASN A 4 -32.08 -2.13 21.65
CA ASN A 4 -32.74 -2.36 20.37
C ASN A 4 -31.70 -2.37 19.24
N MET A 5 -31.96 -3.25 18.28
CA MET A 5 -31.28 -3.45 17.01
C MET A 5 -31.76 -2.36 16.04
N HIS A 6 -30.89 -1.48 15.55
CA HIS A 6 -31.25 -0.56 14.47
C HIS A 6 -30.69 -1.04 13.13
N ALA A 7 -31.64 -1.26 12.25
CA ALA A 7 -31.59 -1.87 10.94
C ALA A 7 -30.74 -1.11 9.91
N TYR A 8 -30.16 -1.91 9.02
CA TYR A 8 -29.84 -1.61 7.65
C TYR A 8 -30.93 -0.78 6.96
N ASN A 9 -30.55 0.36 6.38
CA ASN A 9 -31.32 1.00 5.31
C ASN A 9 -30.49 0.92 4.02
N GLN A 10 -30.99 0.15 3.05
CA GLN A 10 -30.60 0.28 1.64
C GLN A 10 -31.25 1.54 1.05
N PRO A 11 -30.57 2.27 0.16
CA PRO A 11 -31.22 3.07 -0.85
C PRO A 11 -31.11 2.36 -2.20
N THR A 12 -32.18 1.66 -2.57
CA THR A 12 -32.44 1.23 -3.95
C THR A 12 -33.37 2.27 -4.58
N ILE A 13 -33.17 2.55 -5.87
CA ILE A 13 -34.07 3.31 -6.77
C ILE A 13 -33.89 4.85 -6.72
N GLN A 14 -32.69 5.34 -7.03
CA GLN A 14 -32.51 6.64 -7.73
C GLN A 14 -31.29 6.63 -8.67
N ILE A 15 -30.85 5.44 -9.12
CA ILE A 15 -29.59 5.24 -9.86
C ILE A 15 -29.80 5.16 -11.39
N ILE A 16 -31.02 5.18 -11.90
CA ILE A 16 -31.29 4.85 -13.32
C ILE A 16 -31.31 6.09 -14.26
N LYS A 17 -30.80 7.26 -13.85
CA LYS A 17 -30.77 8.44 -14.75
C LYS A 17 -29.41 9.07 -15.04
N ASP A 18 -28.32 8.57 -14.46
CA ASP A 18 -26.96 9.08 -14.73
C ASP A 18 -26.04 8.07 -15.45
N MET A 19 -26.60 7.14 -16.23
CA MET A 19 -25.88 6.13 -17.01
C MET A 19 -25.22 6.66 -18.30
N GLY A 20 -24.49 7.78 -18.21
CA GLY A 20 -23.91 8.45 -19.38
C GLY A 20 -22.52 9.08 -19.23
N ASN A 21 -21.88 9.09 -18.05
CA ASN A 21 -20.52 9.63 -17.89
C ASN A 21 -19.81 9.04 -16.65
N MET A 22 -19.15 7.89 -16.78
CA MET A 22 -17.94 7.62 -15.99
C MET A 22 -16.76 8.26 -16.72
N LYS A 23 -16.54 9.54 -16.42
CA LYS A 23 -15.48 10.42 -16.92
C LYS A 23 -15.11 11.31 -15.73
N ASN A 24 -13.96 11.29 -15.08
CA ASN A 24 -12.66 10.67 -15.27
C ASN A 24 -11.98 10.71 -13.89
N GLY A 25 -11.16 9.73 -13.51
CA GLY A 25 -10.23 9.93 -12.39
C GLY A 25 -9.37 11.19 -12.61
N LYS A 26 -8.83 11.77 -11.53
CA LYS A 26 -8.05 13.03 -11.60
C LYS A 26 -7.00 13.01 -12.71
N TYR A 27 -6.30 11.89 -12.89
CA TYR A 27 -5.26 11.69 -13.89
C TYR A 27 -5.73 10.82 -15.05
N ARG A 28 -5.22 11.13 -16.25
CA ARG A 28 -5.50 10.42 -17.50
C ARG A 28 -4.20 10.11 -18.24
N GLU A 29 -4.26 9.27 -19.26
CA GLU A 29 -3.07 8.96 -20.09
C GLU A 29 -2.38 10.20 -20.64
N THR A 30 -3.14 11.24 -20.98
CA THR A 30 -2.64 12.50 -21.54
C THR A 30 -2.05 13.46 -20.51
N SER A 31 -2.24 13.20 -19.21
CA SER A 31 -1.62 13.98 -18.13
C SER A 31 -0.10 13.77 -18.16
N LYS A 32 0.67 14.82 -17.87
CA LYS A 32 2.13 14.71 -17.75
C LYS A 32 2.50 13.88 -16.53
N MET A 33 3.49 13.00 -16.67
CA MET A 33 3.98 12.22 -15.53
C MET A 33 4.63 13.12 -14.45
N SER A 34 5.28 14.21 -14.88
CA SER A 34 5.83 15.22 -13.98
C SER A 34 4.77 15.89 -13.11
N ASP A 35 3.62 16.24 -13.70
CA ASP A 35 2.55 16.97 -13.01
C ASP A 35 1.92 16.08 -11.93
N LEU A 36 1.70 14.79 -12.23
CA LEU A 36 1.26 13.79 -11.26
C LEU A 36 2.16 13.77 -10.02
N ILE A 37 3.48 13.71 -10.21
CA ILE A 37 4.45 13.61 -9.12
C ILE A 37 4.56 14.92 -8.34
N CYS A 38 4.60 16.06 -9.03
CA CYS A 38 4.72 17.36 -8.40
C CYS A 38 3.48 17.74 -7.56
N GLU A 39 2.29 17.32 -7.99
CA GLU A 39 1.05 17.54 -7.24
C GLU A 39 0.88 16.58 -6.07
N ASN A 40 1.44 15.37 -6.16
CA ASN A 40 1.28 14.32 -5.16
C ASN A 40 2.60 13.54 -5.00
N TYR A 41 3.53 14.07 -4.21
CA TYR A 41 4.89 13.53 -4.09
C TYR A 41 5.00 12.03 -3.73
N PRO A 42 4.09 11.39 -2.96
CA PRO A 42 4.09 9.94 -2.76
C PRO A 42 3.99 9.13 -4.06
N MET A 43 3.51 9.71 -5.16
CA MET A 43 3.44 9.05 -6.47
C MET A 43 4.80 8.65 -7.03
N VAL A 44 5.90 9.23 -6.51
CA VAL A 44 7.26 8.74 -6.80
C VAL A 44 7.41 7.26 -6.44
N LEU A 45 6.88 6.83 -5.29
CA LEU A 45 6.95 5.44 -4.86
C LEU A 45 6.02 4.55 -5.68
N VAL A 46 4.83 5.04 -6.02
CA VAL A 46 3.90 4.31 -6.89
C VAL A 46 4.55 4.04 -8.26
N MET A 47 5.14 5.07 -8.86
CA MET A 47 5.86 4.97 -10.13
C MET A 47 7.02 3.95 -10.04
N SER A 48 7.86 4.07 -9.02
CA SER A 48 8.99 3.15 -8.81
C SER A 48 8.55 1.70 -8.64
N ARG A 49 7.44 1.45 -7.95
CA ARG A 49 6.87 0.10 -7.77
C ARG A 49 6.36 -0.53 -9.06
N PHE A 50 5.86 0.28 -9.98
CA PHE A 50 5.54 -0.19 -11.33
C PHE A 50 6.78 -0.44 -12.20
N GLY A 51 7.99 -0.15 -11.72
CA GLY A 51 9.23 -0.31 -12.48
C GLY A 51 9.53 0.85 -13.42
N ILE A 52 8.96 2.03 -13.17
CA ILE A 52 9.23 3.22 -13.98
C ILE A 52 10.37 4.00 -13.32
N ASP A 53 11.47 4.14 -14.06
CA ASP A 53 12.61 4.96 -13.66
C ASP A 53 12.34 6.47 -13.82
N LEU A 54 13.07 7.28 -13.04
CA LEU A 54 13.12 8.72 -13.23
C LEU A 54 13.80 9.08 -14.57
N GLY A 55 13.51 10.28 -15.09
CA GLY A 55 14.08 10.74 -16.36
C GLY A 55 13.18 10.53 -17.59
N PHE A 56 11.87 10.42 -17.38
CA PHE A 56 10.86 10.30 -18.46
C PHE A 56 10.67 11.58 -19.30
N GLY A 57 11.30 12.70 -18.92
CA GLY A 57 11.23 13.97 -19.65
C GLY A 57 9.81 14.53 -19.71
N GLU A 58 9.43 15.05 -20.87
CA GLU A 58 8.13 15.69 -21.10
C GLU A 58 6.99 14.71 -21.44
N LYS A 59 7.16 13.42 -21.21
CA LYS A 59 6.19 12.40 -21.63
C LYS A 59 4.94 12.40 -20.74
N ASN A 60 3.81 12.04 -21.35
CA ASN A 60 2.57 11.80 -20.64
C ASN A 60 2.53 10.39 -20.03
N ILE A 61 1.58 10.15 -19.11
CA ILE A 61 1.43 8.88 -18.39
C ILE A 61 1.32 7.69 -19.35
N GLY A 62 0.52 7.80 -20.41
CA GLY A 62 0.34 6.71 -21.37
C GLY A 62 1.62 6.38 -22.15
N GLU A 63 2.39 7.40 -22.54
CA GLU A 63 3.69 7.21 -23.19
C GLU A 63 4.69 6.51 -22.27
N VAL A 64 4.76 6.93 -21.00
CA VAL A 64 5.66 6.32 -20.01
C VAL A 64 5.25 4.87 -19.73
N CYS A 65 3.97 4.58 -19.53
CA CYS A 65 3.51 3.21 -19.28
C CYS A 65 3.83 2.29 -20.46
N ARG A 66 3.53 2.71 -21.70
CA ARG A 66 3.84 1.92 -22.91
C ARG A 66 5.34 1.66 -23.10
N GLN A 67 6.19 2.64 -22.78
CA GLN A 67 7.64 2.48 -22.90
C GLN A 67 8.23 1.51 -21.88
N ASN A 68 7.58 1.34 -20.74
CA ASN A 68 8.02 0.45 -19.67
C ASN A 68 7.20 -0.86 -19.65
N GLU A 69 6.41 -1.13 -20.70
CA GLU A 69 5.57 -2.33 -20.83
C GLU A 69 4.56 -2.51 -19.67
N ILE A 70 4.07 -1.40 -19.13
CA ILE A 70 3.08 -1.36 -18.05
C ILE A 70 1.70 -1.17 -18.65
N ASP A 71 0.74 -1.95 -18.15
CA ASP A 71 -0.67 -1.73 -18.43
C ASP A 71 -1.14 -0.36 -17.88
N THR A 72 -1.38 0.59 -18.79
CA THR A 72 -1.72 1.96 -18.44
C THR A 72 -3.02 2.06 -17.64
N HIS A 73 -3.99 1.17 -17.90
CA HIS A 73 -5.27 1.16 -17.18
C HIS A 73 -5.07 0.78 -15.70
N THR A 74 -4.27 -0.24 -15.43
CA THR A 74 -3.90 -0.66 -14.07
C THR A 74 -3.13 0.43 -13.35
N PHE A 75 -2.16 1.07 -14.01
CA PHE A 75 -1.41 2.19 -13.43
C PHE A 75 -2.34 3.33 -13.01
N LEU A 76 -3.21 3.79 -13.93
CA LEU A 76 -4.16 4.88 -13.66
C LEU A 76 -5.18 4.50 -12.59
N THR A 77 -5.58 3.23 -12.51
CA THR A 77 -6.48 2.74 -11.47
C THR A 77 -5.84 2.89 -10.09
N VAL A 78 -4.58 2.45 -9.92
CA VAL A 78 -3.86 2.58 -8.65
C VAL A 78 -3.61 4.05 -8.31
N VAL A 79 -3.14 4.84 -9.27
CA VAL A 79 -2.82 6.27 -9.07
C VAL A 79 -4.06 7.06 -8.66
N ASN A 80 -5.17 6.91 -9.37
CA ASN A 80 -6.40 7.65 -9.05
C ASN A 80 -7.00 7.16 -7.73
N PHE A 81 -7.00 5.84 -7.47
CA PHE A 81 -7.46 5.29 -6.20
C PHE A 81 -6.67 5.80 -4.98
N LEU A 82 -5.35 5.99 -5.13
CA LEU A 82 -4.50 6.52 -4.05
C LEU A 82 -4.53 8.04 -3.95
N THR A 83 -5.02 8.75 -4.97
CA THR A 83 -5.16 10.21 -4.96
C THR A 83 -6.56 10.67 -4.53
N GLU A 84 -7.59 9.87 -4.79
CA GLU A 84 -8.96 10.18 -4.42
C GLU A 84 -9.24 9.76 -2.98
N GLU A 85 -9.83 10.67 -2.18
CA GLU A 85 -10.28 10.39 -0.81
C GLU A 85 -11.56 9.54 -0.78
N GLU A 86 -12.28 9.44 -1.91
CA GLU A 86 -13.51 8.66 -2.03
C GLU A 86 -13.28 7.26 -2.59
N THR A 87 -14.11 6.32 -2.15
CA THR A 87 -14.07 4.92 -2.58
C THR A 87 -14.49 4.78 -4.03
N VAL A 88 -13.59 4.29 -4.88
CA VAL A 88 -13.93 3.93 -6.26
C VAL A 88 -15.06 2.88 -6.27
N PRO A 89 -16.10 3.02 -7.11
CA PRO A 89 -17.15 2.02 -7.24
C PRO A 89 -16.55 0.67 -7.64
N THR A 90 -16.58 -0.29 -6.71
CA THR A 90 -15.98 -1.63 -6.86
C THR A 90 -16.44 -2.35 -8.12
N ALA A 91 -17.67 -2.15 -8.59
CA ALA A 91 -18.25 -2.94 -9.67
C ALA A 91 -17.59 -2.76 -11.07
N GLU A 92 -16.94 -1.64 -11.36
CA GLU A 92 -16.40 -1.35 -12.71
C GLU A 92 -14.88 -1.52 -12.83
N VAL A 93 -14.17 -1.52 -11.70
CA VAL A 93 -12.70 -1.59 -11.65
C VAL A 93 -12.15 -2.96 -12.09
N HIS A 94 -12.97 -4.02 -12.03
CA HIS A 94 -12.46 -5.39 -11.99
C HIS A 94 -12.22 -6.07 -13.34
N LYS A 95 -12.72 -5.53 -14.46
CA LYS A 95 -12.72 -6.29 -15.74
C LYS A 95 -11.44 -6.17 -16.56
N ASP A 96 -10.68 -5.09 -16.40
CA ASP A 96 -9.55 -4.77 -17.28
C ASP A 96 -8.21 -4.57 -16.56
N ILE A 97 -8.13 -4.93 -15.27
CA ILE A 97 -6.88 -4.85 -14.51
C ILE A 97 -5.94 -6.01 -14.84
N SER A 98 -4.67 -5.67 -15.11
CA SER A 98 -3.57 -6.62 -15.17
C SER A 98 -3.17 -7.05 -13.75
N ILE A 99 -3.59 -8.26 -13.36
CA ILE A 99 -3.19 -8.90 -12.10
C ILE A 99 -1.66 -9.06 -12.03
N SER A 100 -1.02 -9.39 -13.15
CA SER A 100 0.45 -9.50 -13.21
C SER A 100 1.13 -8.17 -12.89
N SER A 101 0.61 -7.05 -13.38
CA SER A 101 1.14 -5.71 -13.06
C SER A 101 0.97 -5.38 -11.58
N LEU A 102 -0.14 -5.78 -10.96
CA LEU A 102 -0.35 -5.61 -9.51
C LEU A 102 0.60 -6.46 -8.68
N ILE A 103 0.88 -7.71 -9.09
CA ILE A 103 1.88 -8.56 -8.40
C ILE A 103 3.24 -7.88 -8.45
N THR A 104 3.68 -7.38 -9.62
CA THR A 104 4.94 -6.65 -9.75
C THR A 104 4.97 -5.42 -8.85
N TYR A 105 3.87 -4.64 -8.83
CA TYR A 105 3.74 -3.45 -7.98
C TYR A 105 3.91 -3.78 -6.49
N LEU A 106 3.19 -4.79 -5.99
CA LEU A 106 3.24 -5.20 -4.58
C LEU A 106 4.60 -5.82 -4.22
N HIS A 107 5.14 -6.69 -5.09
CA HIS A 107 6.47 -7.28 -4.92
C HIS A 107 7.57 -6.22 -4.79
N ASN A 108 7.57 -5.23 -5.69
CA ASN A 108 8.55 -4.13 -5.63
C ASN A 108 8.35 -3.26 -4.39
N ALA A 109 7.12 -3.15 -3.87
CA ALA A 109 6.85 -2.49 -2.60
C ALA A 109 7.49 -3.27 -1.44
N HIS A 110 7.35 -4.61 -1.41
CA HIS A 110 7.98 -5.46 -0.40
C HIS A 110 9.48 -5.31 -0.39
N ASP A 111 10.12 -5.38 -1.55
CA ASP A 111 11.56 -5.21 -1.69
C ASP A 111 12.02 -3.84 -1.15
N TYR A 112 11.28 -2.77 -1.49
CA TYR A 112 11.56 -1.44 -0.98
C TYR A 112 11.44 -1.38 0.56
N PHE A 113 10.38 -1.92 1.15
CA PHE A 113 10.18 -1.87 2.60
C PHE A 113 11.24 -2.69 3.34
N LEU A 114 11.44 -3.94 2.94
CA LEU A 114 12.25 -4.90 3.66
C LEU A 114 13.75 -4.68 3.45
N ASN A 115 14.17 -4.38 2.23
CA ASN A 115 15.60 -4.33 1.87
C ASN A 115 16.18 -2.92 1.89
N PHE A 116 15.34 -1.88 1.91
CA PHE A 116 15.81 -0.49 1.90
C PHE A 116 15.24 0.33 3.07
N ARG A 117 13.92 0.49 3.15
CA ARG A 117 13.29 1.49 4.04
C ARG A 117 13.46 1.15 5.52
N LEU A 118 13.07 -0.06 5.94
CA LEU A 118 13.16 -0.47 7.35
C LEU A 118 14.61 -0.56 7.84
N PRO A 119 15.57 -1.15 7.10
CA PRO A 119 16.98 -1.13 7.48
C PRO A 119 17.55 0.29 7.64
N HIS A 120 17.18 1.21 6.73
CA HIS A 120 17.64 2.60 6.79
C HIS A 120 17.12 3.33 8.04
N ILE A 121 15.83 3.19 8.34
CA ILE A 121 15.23 3.76 9.56
C ILE A 121 15.89 3.18 10.79
N ARG A 122 16.14 1.86 10.82
CA ARG A 122 16.79 1.19 11.94
C ARG A 122 18.18 1.77 12.24
N HIS A 123 18.97 1.97 11.19
CA HIS A 123 20.30 2.54 11.31
C HIS A 123 20.25 3.96 11.87
N LYS A 124 19.43 4.81 11.26
CA LYS A 124 19.23 6.21 11.66
C LYS A 124 18.68 6.35 13.08
N LEU A 125 17.74 5.48 13.48
CA LEU A 125 17.20 5.40 14.83
C LEU A 125 18.30 5.04 15.84
N THR A 126 19.16 4.09 15.50
CA THR A 126 20.27 3.67 16.38
C THR A 126 21.24 4.82 16.64
N GLU A 127 21.54 5.63 15.61
CA GLU A 127 22.34 6.83 15.76
C GLU A 127 21.63 7.92 16.57
N ALA A 128 20.32 8.12 16.35
CA ALA A 128 19.52 9.14 17.03
C ALA A 128 19.45 8.97 18.54
N ILE A 129 19.49 7.73 19.03
CA ILE A 129 19.31 7.39 20.44
C ILE A 129 20.62 7.05 21.16
N VAL A 130 21.78 7.32 20.56
CA VAL A 130 23.08 6.91 21.12
C VAL A 130 23.38 7.56 22.47
N SER A 131 22.87 8.77 22.70
CA SER A 131 23.04 9.54 23.94
C SER A 131 22.02 9.21 25.02
N CYS A 132 21.08 8.29 24.77
CA CYS A 132 20.07 7.90 25.75
C CYS A 132 20.58 6.95 26.83
N PRO A 133 19.89 6.90 27.98
CA PRO A 133 20.01 5.78 28.91
C PRO A 133 19.88 4.44 28.15
N LYS A 134 20.77 3.49 28.49
CA LYS A 134 20.93 2.24 27.72
C LYS A 134 19.66 1.39 27.70
N ASP A 135 18.90 1.40 28.79
CA ASP A 135 17.62 0.75 28.97
C ASP A 135 16.54 1.35 28.05
N VAL A 136 16.43 2.68 28.00
CA VAL A 136 15.50 3.37 27.10
C VAL A 136 15.85 3.10 25.64
N ALA A 137 17.14 3.22 25.29
CA ALA A 137 17.60 2.94 23.93
C ALA A 137 17.36 1.48 23.54
N PHE A 138 17.50 0.54 24.48
CA PHE A 138 17.19 -0.88 24.26
C PHE A 138 15.70 -1.09 23.98
N VAL A 139 14.82 -0.50 24.78
CA VAL A 139 13.37 -0.62 24.60
C VAL A 139 12.95 -0.05 23.24
N ILE A 140 13.42 1.14 22.87
CA ILE A 140 13.12 1.78 21.57
C ILE A 140 13.53 0.88 20.40
N ARG A 141 14.77 0.35 20.42
CA ARG A 141 15.23 -0.56 19.35
C ARG A 141 14.40 -1.82 19.28
N ARG A 142 14.06 -2.40 20.44
CA ARG A 142 13.25 -3.62 20.51
C ARG A 142 11.87 -3.41 19.89
N PHE A 143 11.17 -2.32 20.22
CA PHE A 143 9.88 -2.01 19.61
C PHE A 143 9.98 -1.84 18.10
N PHE A 144 11.03 -1.17 17.61
CA PHE A 144 11.25 -1.06 16.17
C PHE A 144 11.52 -2.41 15.50
N ASP A 145 12.40 -3.23 16.09
CA ASP A 145 12.76 -4.55 15.55
C ASP A 145 11.54 -5.49 15.55
N GLU A 146 10.70 -5.45 16.59
CA GLU A 146 9.45 -6.21 16.66
C GLU A 146 8.40 -5.74 15.65
N TYR A 147 8.39 -4.45 15.29
CA TYR A 147 7.54 -3.93 14.21
C TYR A 147 8.03 -4.40 12.84
N ALA A 148 9.34 -4.23 12.56
CA ALA A 148 9.93 -4.65 11.29
C ALA A 148 9.76 -6.15 11.03
N GLU A 149 9.85 -6.98 12.08
CA GLU A 149 9.63 -8.41 12.00
C GLU A 149 8.18 -8.79 11.62
N GLU A 150 7.16 -8.07 12.10
CA GLU A 150 5.77 -8.34 11.68
C GLU A 150 5.54 -7.95 10.22
N VAL A 151 6.09 -6.82 9.78
CA VAL A 151 6.06 -6.42 8.35
C VAL A 151 6.73 -7.51 7.50
N HIS A 152 7.90 -7.99 7.92
CA HIS A 152 8.62 -9.05 7.23
C HIS A 152 7.83 -10.36 7.16
N LYS A 153 7.17 -10.80 8.24
CA LYS A 153 6.33 -12.01 8.25
C LYS A 153 5.14 -11.89 7.29
N HIS A 154 4.47 -10.75 7.29
CA HIS A 154 3.30 -10.47 6.45
C HIS A 154 3.68 -10.53 4.95
N MET A 155 4.66 -9.72 4.54
CA MET A 155 5.13 -9.70 3.15
C MET A 155 5.75 -11.05 2.73
N SER A 156 6.48 -11.72 3.62
CA SER A 156 7.00 -13.08 3.36
C SER A 156 5.89 -14.09 3.10
N TYR A 157 4.74 -13.97 3.77
CA TYR A 157 3.60 -14.85 3.54
C TYR A 157 3.01 -14.63 2.15
N GLU A 158 2.87 -13.38 1.73
CA GLU A 158 2.39 -13.05 0.39
C GLU A 158 3.32 -13.58 -0.70
N GLU A 159 4.62 -13.31 -0.60
CA GLU A 159 5.62 -13.78 -1.56
C GLU A 159 5.67 -15.30 -1.69
N LYS A 160 5.56 -16.01 -0.57
CA LYS A 160 5.70 -17.48 -0.55
C LYS A 160 4.40 -18.22 -0.77
N THR A 161 3.26 -17.57 -0.57
CA THR A 161 1.94 -18.24 -0.58
C THR A 161 0.96 -17.55 -1.52
N VAL A 162 0.69 -16.25 -1.31
CA VAL A 162 -0.37 -15.53 -2.04
C VAL A 162 0.01 -15.34 -3.50
N PHE A 163 1.18 -14.79 -3.81
CA PHE A 163 1.58 -14.55 -5.20
C PHE A 163 1.75 -15.85 -6.00
N PRO A 164 2.36 -16.93 -5.48
CA PRO A 164 2.38 -18.22 -6.17
C PRO A 164 0.97 -18.78 -6.42
N TYR A 165 0.06 -18.66 -5.45
CA TYR A 165 -1.34 -19.05 -5.63
C TYR A 165 -2.01 -18.27 -6.77
N VAL A 166 -1.86 -16.94 -6.79
CA VAL A 166 -2.46 -16.09 -7.82
C VAL A 166 -1.88 -16.38 -9.21
N ARG A 167 -0.56 -16.61 -9.31
CA ARG A 167 0.07 -17.02 -10.59
C ARG A 167 -0.49 -18.35 -11.08
N ASN A 168 -0.64 -19.35 -10.20
CA ASN A 168 -1.28 -20.62 -10.55
C ASN A 168 -2.72 -20.44 -11.02
N LEU A 169 -3.48 -19.56 -10.35
CA LEU A 169 -4.85 -19.26 -10.72
C LEU A 169 -4.96 -18.63 -12.12
N LEU A 170 -4.03 -17.73 -12.49
CA LEU A 170 -3.92 -17.17 -13.84
C LEU A 170 -3.62 -18.23 -14.91
N GLU A 171 -2.92 -19.30 -14.54
CA GLU A 171 -2.67 -20.47 -15.41
C GLU A 171 -3.85 -21.47 -15.43
N GLY A 172 -4.98 -21.15 -14.77
CA GLY A 172 -6.14 -22.04 -14.65
C GLY A 172 -5.96 -23.18 -13.64
N LYS A 173 -4.90 -23.17 -12.83
CA LYS A 173 -4.62 -24.18 -11.80
C LYS A 173 -5.19 -23.74 -10.46
N LYS A 174 -6.42 -24.18 -10.15
CA LYS A 174 -7.07 -23.90 -8.86
C LYS A 174 -6.54 -24.83 -7.76
N ASP A 175 -6.14 -24.24 -6.62
CA ASP A 175 -5.84 -24.99 -5.40
C ASP A 175 -7.14 -25.17 -4.59
N PRO A 176 -7.63 -26.40 -4.36
CA PRO A 176 -8.84 -26.62 -3.56
C PRO A 176 -8.66 -26.30 -2.06
N LYS A 177 -7.43 -26.13 -1.58
CA LYS A 177 -7.11 -25.89 -0.16
C LYS A 177 -6.86 -24.43 0.17
N TYR A 178 -6.75 -23.56 -0.84
CA TYR A 178 -6.44 -22.15 -0.66
C TYR A 178 -7.40 -21.25 -1.46
N ASN A 179 -7.77 -20.11 -0.88
CA ASN A 179 -8.46 -19.04 -1.59
C ASN A 179 -8.08 -17.69 -0.97
N ILE A 180 -8.31 -16.60 -1.71
CA ILE A 180 -7.89 -15.26 -1.30
C ILE A 180 -8.61 -14.75 -0.03
N THR A 181 -9.77 -15.31 0.33
CA THR A 181 -10.42 -14.92 1.60
C THR A 181 -9.65 -15.38 2.83
N ILE A 182 -8.76 -16.38 2.70
CA ILE A 182 -7.83 -16.78 3.77
C ILE A 182 -6.82 -15.66 4.04
N PHE A 183 -6.28 -15.04 2.98
CA PHE A 183 -5.39 -13.88 3.09
C PHE A 183 -6.11 -12.71 3.77
N ARG A 184 -7.31 -12.35 3.30
CA ARG A 184 -8.10 -11.23 3.85
C ARG A 184 -8.38 -11.36 5.36
N LYS A 185 -8.48 -12.57 5.89
CA LYS A 185 -8.69 -12.81 7.34
C LYS A 185 -7.42 -12.64 8.18
N ARG A 186 -6.24 -12.60 7.57
CA ARG A 186 -4.91 -12.51 8.20
C ARG A 186 -4.29 -11.12 8.08
N HIS A 187 -4.98 -10.18 7.43
CA HIS A 187 -4.55 -8.80 7.33
C HIS A 187 -4.75 -8.15 8.71
N ASP A 188 -3.69 -8.20 9.54
CA ASP A 188 -3.77 -8.01 10.99
C ASP A 188 -2.67 -7.06 11.50
N GLN A 189 -3.06 -6.17 12.41
CA GLN A 189 -2.34 -5.55 13.55
C GLN A 189 -0.90 -4.98 13.43
N ILE A 190 -0.29 -4.89 12.25
CA ILE A 190 1.02 -4.23 12.07
C ILE A 190 1.00 -2.78 12.60
N GLU A 191 -0.12 -2.08 12.43
CA GLU A 191 -0.29 -0.66 12.80
C GLU A 191 -0.21 -0.37 14.31
N MET A 192 -0.51 -1.35 15.17
CA MET A 192 -0.49 -1.12 16.62
C MET A 192 0.94 -0.95 17.14
N LYS A 193 1.88 -1.78 16.68
CA LYS A 193 3.28 -1.75 17.18
C LYS A 193 4.00 -0.45 16.82
N ILE A 194 3.76 0.08 15.61
CA ILE A 194 4.38 1.35 15.20
C ILE A 194 3.79 2.53 15.97
N THR A 195 2.50 2.47 16.30
CA THR A 195 1.83 3.46 17.16
C THR A 195 2.42 3.47 18.56
N GLU A 196 2.71 2.31 19.14
CA GLU A 196 3.38 2.19 20.44
C GLU A 196 4.79 2.79 20.41
N LEU A 197 5.59 2.49 19.38
CA LEU A 197 6.94 3.06 19.22
C LEU A 197 6.90 4.59 19.12
N LYS A 198 6.01 5.15 18.28
CA LYS A 198 5.84 6.60 18.16
C LYS A 198 5.46 7.22 19.50
N ASN A 199 4.49 6.64 20.21
CA ASN A 199 4.08 7.11 21.53
C ASN A 199 5.21 7.05 22.55
N LEU A 200 6.02 5.97 22.52
CA LEU A 200 7.18 5.82 23.38
C LEU A 200 8.18 6.95 23.16
N ILE A 201 8.55 7.20 21.90
CA ILE A 201 9.52 8.26 21.55
C ILE A 201 8.94 9.64 21.89
N LEU A 202 7.71 9.95 21.47
CA LEU A 202 7.12 11.28 21.64
C LEU A 202 6.84 11.66 23.11
N LYS A 203 6.50 10.69 23.97
CA LYS A 203 6.06 10.97 25.34
C LYS A 203 7.14 10.74 26.40
N TYR A 204 8.08 9.83 26.13
CA TYR A 204 8.97 9.31 27.18
C TYR A 204 10.46 9.36 26.82
N TYR A 205 10.82 9.87 25.64
CA TYR A 205 12.23 10.02 25.27
C TYR A 205 12.94 11.04 26.20
N PRO A 206 13.96 10.65 26.96
CA PRO A 206 14.59 11.52 27.97
C PRO A 206 15.82 12.27 27.44
N GLY A 207 16.24 12.00 26.21
CA GLY A 207 17.39 12.63 25.59
C GLY A 207 17.07 14.05 25.11
N PRO A 208 18.09 14.86 24.79
CA PRO A 208 17.85 16.14 24.15
C PRO A 208 17.19 15.93 22.79
N ASP A 209 16.31 16.85 22.42
CA ASP A 209 15.78 16.91 21.07
C ASP A 209 16.94 17.01 20.07
N SER A 210 16.85 16.25 18.99
CA SER A 210 17.83 16.29 17.93
C SER A 210 17.15 16.28 16.57
N ASN A 211 17.74 17.00 15.62
CA ASN A 211 17.30 16.96 14.22
C ASN A 211 17.31 15.52 13.68
N LEU A 212 18.21 14.67 14.19
CA LEU A 212 18.29 13.27 13.80
C LEU A 212 17.06 12.48 14.26
N LEU A 213 16.64 12.62 15.52
CA LEU A 213 15.43 11.96 16.03
C LEU A 213 14.17 12.48 15.35
N ASN A 214 14.06 13.79 15.12
CA ASN A 214 12.96 14.39 14.35
C ASN A 214 12.89 13.75 12.95
N SER A 215 14.05 13.62 12.29
CA SER A 215 14.13 13.03 10.96
C SER A 215 13.77 11.54 10.95
N VAL A 216 14.09 10.78 12.01
CA VAL A 216 13.63 9.39 12.18
C VAL A 216 12.11 9.32 12.36
N LEU A 217 11.53 10.21 13.17
CA LEU A 217 10.08 10.26 13.36
C LEU A 217 9.35 10.56 12.05
N PHE A 218 9.83 11.54 11.27
CA PHE A 218 9.30 11.81 9.93
C PHE A 218 9.38 10.57 9.04
N ASP A 219 10.49 9.85 9.07
CA ASP A 219 10.62 8.63 8.27
C ASP A 219 9.63 7.54 8.68
N ILE A 220 9.39 7.39 10.00
CA ILE A 220 8.40 6.46 10.54
C ILE A 220 6.99 6.84 10.08
N PHE A 221 6.59 8.10 10.21
CA PHE A 221 5.27 8.57 9.75
C PHE A 221 5.06 8.36 8.26
N ALA A 222 6.06 8.69 7.43
CA ALA A 222 5.97 8.47 5.99
C ALA A 222 5.87 6.98 5.63
N THR A 223 6.59 6.12 6.35
CA THR A 223 6.55 4.66 6.12
C THR A 223 5.21 4.05 6.54
N GLU A 224 4.62 4.53 7.63
CA GLU A 224 3.29 4.13 8.06
C GLU A 224 2.21 4.52 7.03
N GLN A 225 2.25 5.77 6.54
CA GLN A 225 1.33 6.21 5.50
C GLN A 225 1.48 5.38 4.22
N ASP A 226 2.71 5.05 3.84
CA ASP A 226 3.00 4.27 2.65
C ASP A 226 2.58 2.79 2.77
N LEU A 227 2.75 2.18 3.94
CA LEU A 227 2.18 0.86 4.24
C LEU A 227 0.66 0.87 4.24
N ALA A 228 0.02 1.92 4.75
CA ALA A 228 -1.43 2.07 4.67
C ALA A 228 -1.90 2.16 3.21
N SER A 229 -1.18 2.90 2.35
CA SER A 229 -1.45 2.93 0.91
C SER A 229 -1.26 1.57 0.23
N HIS A 230 -0.20 0.82 0.60
CA HIS A 230 0.01 -0.56 0.16
C HIS A 230 -1.20 -1.44 0.49
N ASN A 231 -1.57 -1.48 1.76
CA ASN A 231 -2.70 -2.25 2.28
C ASN A 231 -4.02 -1.90 1.56
N ARG A 232 -4.25 -0.62 1.29
CA ARG A 232 -5.43 -0.20 0.52
C ARG A 232 -5.43 -0.77 -0.91
N VAL A 233 -4.30 -0.81 -1.59
CA VAL A 233 -4.22 -1.43 -2.93
C VAL A 233 -4.52 -2.92 -2.85
N GLU A 234 -4.02 -3.60 -1.82
CA GLU A 234 -4.31 -5.02 -1.59
C GLU A 234 -5.80 -5.26 -1.38
N ASP A 235 -6.41 -4.57 -0.41
CA ASP A 235 -7.76 -4.83 0.05
C ASP A 235 -8.84 -4.43 -0.96
N TYR A 236 -8.62 -3.33 -1.67
CA TYR A 236 -9.66 -2.72 -2.51
C TYR A 236 -9.44 -2.94 -4.02
N ILE A 237 -8.25 -3.34 -4.44
CA ILE A 237 -7.94 -3.59 -5.86
C ILE A 237 -7.53 -5.05 -6.07
N PHE A 238 -6.46 -5.50 -5.42
CA PHE A 238 -5.88 -6.81 -5.66
C PHE A 238 -6.83 -7.94 -5.24
N VAL A 239 -7.27 -7.97 -3.98
CA VAL A 239 -8.16 -9.01 -3.44
C VAL A 239 -9.47 -9.11 -4.24
N PRO A 240 -10.17 -8.01 -4.56
CA PRO A 240 -11.37 -8.08 -5.40
C PRO A 240 -11.13 -8.59 -6.83
N ALA A 241 -9.98 -8.25 -7.44
CA ALA A 241 -9.61 -8.79 -8.74
C ALA A 241 -9.41 -10.31 -8.67
N ILE A 242 -8.74 -10.82 -7.63
CA ILE A 242 -8.55 -12.27 -7.44
C ILE A 242 -9.88 -12.98 -7.14
N LEU A 243 -10.76 -12.39 -6.33
CA LEU A 243 -12.09 -12.93 -6.07
C LEU A 243 -12.94 -13.07 -7.35
N SER A 244 -12.76 -12.15 -8.30
CA SER A 244 -13.42 -12.22 -9.60
C SER A 244 -12.84 -13.33 -10.47
N LEU A 245 -11.51 -13.52 -10.43
CA LEU A 245 -10.82 -14.60 -11.13
C LEU A 245 -11.17 -15.99 -10.57
N GLU A 246 -11.32 -16.13 -9.25
CA GLU A 246 -11.69 -17.41 -8.60
C GLU A 246 -13.06 -17.94 -9.05
N LYS A 247 -13.99 -17.04 -9.42
CA LYS A 247 -15.37 -17.35 -9.85
C LYS A 247 -15.50 -17.75 -11.31
N GLN A 248 -14.48 -17.52 -12.13
CA GLN A 248 -14.44 -17.96 -13.53
C GLN A 248 -14.17 -19.46 -13.60
#